data_AF-X1AYX9-F1
#
_entry.id   AF-X1AYX9-F1
#
_cell.length_a   1.000
_cell.length_b   1.000
_cell.length_c   1.000
_cell.angle_alpha   90.00
_cell.angle_beta   90.00
_cell.angle_gamma   90.00
#
_symmetry.space_group_name_H-M   'P 1'
#
loop_
_entity.id
_entity.type
_entity.pdbx_description
1 polymer ?
#
loop_
_entity_poly.entity_id
_entity_poly.type
_entity_poly.pdbx_seq_one_letter_code
_entity_poly.pdbx_strand_id
1 'polypeptide(L)'
;GTDRGLPISCFGIDVADSIIDIGEKNLEMMLLAKHGGGVGIGINQIRPAGAEIKGNGTSDGVVPFCKIYDSTILATNQGSVRRGAASVNINIEHPDFEEWIEIREPKGDVNRQSLNLHQCAVVGDKFMRRLEQGDAEARKRWGKLLQKRKATGEPYVLFKGNTNKNNPTAYKQNALKVHMTNICSEITLHTDENHSFICCLSSLNLAKYDEWKNTNIIHDSIWFLDGVLEEFIQKAKYRKGFENSVRSAEKGRALGLGVLGWHTYLQERGLPFEGLLAQY
;
A
#
# COMPACT_ATOMS: atom_id res chain seq x y z
N GLY A 1 -2.60 18.76 -16.53
CA GLY A 1 -1.89 19.76 -17.38
C GLY A 1 -1.56 19.28 -18.79
N THR A 2 -1.13 18.03 -18.97
CA THR A 2 -0.93 17.40 -20.29
C THR A 2 -2.03 16.38 -20.59
N ASP A 3 -2.26 16.02 -21.85
CA ASP A 3 -3.24 14.96 -22.21
C ASP A 3 -2.78 13.55 -21.79
N ARG A 4 -1.46 13.35 -21.68
CA ARG A 4 -0.86 12.07 -21.29
C ARG A 4 -0.84 11.91 -19.77
N GLY A 5 -1.06 10.66 -19.33
CA GLY A 5 -0.85 10.23 -17.94
C GLY A 5 -2.01 10.49 -16.99
N LEU A 6 -1.83 10.08 -15.74
CA LEU A 6 -2.74 10.35 -14.62
C LEU A 6 -1.95 11.04 -13.50
N PRO A 7 -2.51 12.06 -12.83
CA PRO A 7 -1.75 12.87 -11.88
C PRO A 7 -1.78 12.29 -10.45
N ILE A 8 -1.83 10.97 -10.32
CA ILE A 8 -1.96 10.24 -9.06
C ILE A 8 -0.70 9.41 -8.83
N SER A 9 -0.24 9.35 -7.58
CA SER A 9 1.04 8.71 -7.23
C SER A 9 0.87 7.34 -6.58
N CYS A 10 -0.19 7.15 -5.79
CA CYS A 10 -0.38 5.95 -4.99
C CYS A 10 -1.74 5.32 -5.24
N PHE A 11 -1.72 3.99 -5.31
CA PHE A 11 -2.90 3.16 -5.57
C PHE A 11 -2.93 1.97 -4.62
N GLY A 12 -4.13 1.52 -4.29
CA GLY A 12 -4.35 0.32 -3.48
C GLY A 12 -5.53 -0.47 -4.00
N ILE A 13 -5.31 -1.74 -4.31
CA ILE A 13 -6.36 -2.69 -4.69
C ILE A 13 -6.48 -3.80 -3.63
N ASP A 14 -7.70 -4.13 -3.19
CA ASP A 14 -7.96 -5.29 -2.35
C ASP A 14 -8.57 -6.39 -3.22
N VAL A 15 -8.06 -7.61 -3.08
CA VAL A 15 -8.38 -8.74 -3.94
C VAL A 15 -9.25 -9.73 -3.19
N ALA A 16 -10.46 -9.95 -3.70
CA ALA A 16 -11.39 -10.94 -3.20
C ALA A 16 -11.09 -12.36 -3.69
N ASP A 17 -11.70 -13.33 -3.03
CA ASP A 17 -11.45 -14.76 -3.19
C ASP A 17 -12.20 -15.36 -4.41
N SER A 18 -11.97 -14.79 -5.59
CA SER A 18 -12.52 -15.30 -6.84
C SER A 18 -11.60 -15.04 -8.03
N ILE A 19 -11.60 -15.94 -9.01
CA ILE A 19 -10.82 -15.77 -10.25
C ILE A 19 -11.22 -14.51 -11.03
N ILE A 20 -12.52 -14.15 -10.98
CA ILE A 20 -13.03 -12.94 -11.63
C ILE A 20 -12.40 -11.71 -10.99
N ASP A 21 -12.51 -11.55 -9.68
CA ASP A 21 -11.95 -10.38 -8.98
C ASP A 21 -10.43 -10.34 -9.07
N ILE A 22 -9.74 -11.49 -8.94
CA ILE A 22 -8.29 -11.57 -9.16
C ILE A 22 -7.90 -11.05 -10.56
N GLY A 23 -8.64 -11.43 -11.59
CA GLY A 23 -8.41 -10.97 -12.96
C GLY A 23 -8.71 -9.49 -13.16
N GLU A 24 -9.83 -9.00 -12.60
CA GLU A 24 -10.23 -7.59 -12.69
C GLU A 24 -9.27 -6.67 -11.93
N LYS A 25 -8.86 -7.04 -10.72
CA LYS A 25 -7.86 -6.31 -9.94
C LYS A 25 -6.48 -6.35 -10.61
N ASN A 26 -6.11 -7.44 -11.28
CA ASN A 26 -4.89 -7.47 -12.08
C ASN A 26 -4.96 -6.52 -13.28
N LEU A 27 -6.11 -6.45 -13.97
CA LEU A 27 -6.34 -5.47 -15.04
C LEU A 27 -6.23 -4.03 -14.50
N GLU A 28 -6.88 -3.73 -13.38
CA GLU A 28 -6.79 -2.42 -12.72
C GLU A 28 -5.32 -2.11 -12.39
N MET A 29 -4.59 -3.04 -11.75
CA MET A 29 -3.16 -2.89 -11.47
C MET A 29 -2.34 -2.57 -12.72
N MET A 30 -2.55 -3.29 -13.83
CA MET A 30 -1.85 -3.05 -15.10
C MET A 30 -2.06 -1.64 -15.61
N LEU A 31 -3.30 -1.17 -15.58
CA LEU A 31 -3.64 0.16 -16.06
C LEU A 31 -3.01 1.24 -15.17
N LEU A 32 -3.08 1.08 -13.84
CA LEU A 32 -2.50 2.03 -12.89
C LEU A 32 -0.97 2.07 -12.99
N ALA A 33 -0.33 0.89 -13.05
CA ALA A 33 1.12 0.77 -13.19
C ALA A 33 1.61 1.39 -14.50
N LYS A 34 0.90 1.19 -15.62
CA LYS A 34 1.20 1.83 -16.92
C LYS A 34 1.22 3.36 -16.83
N HIS A 35 0.40 3.94 -15.96
CA HIS A 35 0.23 5.39 -15.83
C HIS A 35 1.14 6.04 -14.77
N GLY A 36 2.10 5.31 -14.18
CA GLY A 36 3.11 5.89 -13.30
C GLY A 36 2.92 5.60 -11.81
N GLY A 37 1.83 4.92 -11.45
CA GLY A 37 1.48 4.63 -10.06
C GLY A 37 2.22 3.45 -9.46
N GLY A 38 2.65 3.57 -8.20
CA GLY A 38 3.00 2.42 -7.36
C GLY A 38 1.74 1.81 -6.74
N VAL A 39 1.64 0.47 -6.74
CA VAL A 39 0.41 -0.23 -6.33
C VAL A 39 0.61 -1.06 -5.06
N GLY A 40 -0.22 -0.84 -4.05
CA GLY A 40 -0.42 -1.78 -2.94
C GLY A 40 -1.51 -2.79 -3.28
N ILE A 41 -1.27 -4.07 -3.00
CA ILE A 41 -2.18 -5.17 -3.32
C ILE A 41 -2.52 -5.92 -2.04
N GLY A 42 -3.77 -5.89 -1.61
CA GLY A 42 -4.28 -6.67 -0.50
C GLY A 42 -4.67 -8.07 -0.98
N ILE A 43 -4.06 -9.10 -0.41
CA ILE A 43 -4.36 -10.51 -0.75
C ILE A 43 -4.93 -11.27 0.46
N ASN A 44 -5.49 -10.54 1.42
CA ASN A 44 -5.92 -11.08 2.70
C ASN A 44 -7.13 -12.02 2.59
N GLN A 45 -7.95 -11.86 1.56
CA GLN A 45 -9.19 -12.61 1.39
C GLN A 45 -9.00 -13.89 0.58
N ILE A 46 -7.93 -13.98 -0.22
CA ILE A 46 -7.64 -15.17 -1.02
C ILE A 46 -7.44 -16.37 -0.08
N ARG A 47 -8.18 -17.45 -0.34
CA ARG A 47 -8.13 -18.64 0.51
C ARG A 47 -6.72 -19.29 0.51
N PRO A 48 -6.31 -19.91 1.63
CA PRO A 48 -4.99 -20.49 1.76
C PRO A 48 -4.80 -21.76 0.91
N ALA A 49 -3.56 -22.20 0.78
CA ALA A 49 -3.24 -23.48 0.15
C ALA A 49 -3.96 -24.64 0.88
N GLY A 50 -4.48 -25.60 0.10
CA GLY A 50 -5.25 -26.72 0.61
C GLY A 50 -6.74 -26.45 0.86
N ALA A 51 -7.20 -25.19 0.79
CA ALA A 51 -8.63 -24.89 0.90
C ALA A 51 -9.43 -25.42 -0.29
N GLU A 52 -10.65 -25.91 -0.06
CA GLU A 52 -11.47 -26.53 -1.12
C GLU A 52 -11.91 -25.53 -2.19
N ILE A 53 -12.01 -26.02 -3.44
CA ILE A 53 -12.56 -25.28 -4.57
C ILE A 53 -13.84 -25.96 -5.05
N LYS A 54 -14.84 -25.15 -5.43
CA LYS A 54 -16.11 -25.66 -5.97
C LYS A 54 -15.85 -26.45 -7.25
N GLY A 55 -16.36 -27.69 -7.29
CA GLY A 55 -16.29 -28.52 -8.49
C GLY A 55 -15.07 -29.44 -8.60
N ASN A 56 -14.32 -29.62 -7.50
CA ASN A 56 -13.16 -30.52 -7.29
C ASN A 56 -11.83 -29.77 -7.15
N GLY A 57 -10.93 -30.30 -6.32
CA GLY A 57 -9.58 -29.77 -6.10
C GLY A 57 -9.43 -28.83 -4.89
N THR A 58 -8.18 -28.44 -4.65
CA THR A 58 -7.77 -27.54 -3.58
C THR A 58 -7.01 -26.34 -4.15
N SER A 59 -7.07 -25.20 -3.45
CA SER A 59 -6.29 -24.00 -3.76
C SER A 59 -4.80 -24.23 -3.55
N ASP A 60 -3.97 -23.59 -4.39
CA ASP A 60 -2.52 -23.49 -4.20
C ASP A 60 -2.10 -22.29 -3.34
N GLY A 61 -3.09 -21.56 -2.82
CA GLY A 61 -2.91 -20.42 -1.91
C GLY A 61 -2.52 -19.13 -2.62
N VAL A 62 -1.97 -18.19 -1.86
CA VAL A 62 -1.69 -16.82 -2.34
C VAL A 62 -0.43 -16.71 -3.22
N VAL A 63 0.50 -17.66 -3.10
CA VAL A 63 1.83 -17.56 -3.72
C VAL A 63 1.79 -17.58 -5.25
N PRO A 64 1.03 -18.46 -5.93
CA PRO A 64 0.88 -18.40 -7.39
C PRO A 64 0.27 -17.09 -7.89
N PHE A 65 -0.68 -16.51 -7.14
CA PHE A 65 -1.24 -15.20 -7.49
C PHE A 65 -0.20 -14.07 -7.33
N CYS A 66 0.66 -14.14 -6.30
CA CYS A 66 1.82 -13.25 -6.21
C CYS A 66 2.75 -13.39 -7.42
N LYS A 67 2.89 -14.58 -8.02
CA LYS A 67 3.70 -14.77 -9.24
C LYS A 67 3.08 -14.11 -10.46
N ILE A 68 1.75 -14.10 -10.55
CA ILE A 68 1.02 -13.37 -11.59
C ILE A 68 1.31 -11.87 -11.46
N TYR A 69 1.12 -11.29 -10.26
CA TYR A 69 1.36 -9.86 -10.05
C TYR A 69 2.83 -9.48 -10.30
N ASP A 70 3.79 -10.30 -9.89
CA ASP A 70 5.22 -10.13 -10.19
C ASP A 70 5.46 -10.01 -11.70
N SER A 71 4.95 -10.98 -12.47
CA SER A 71 5.11 -11.03 -13.92
C SER A 71 4.38 -9.88 -14.62
N THR A 72 3.22 -9.47 -14.10
CA THR A 72 2.46 -8.36 -14.64
C THR A 72 3.17 -7.02 -14.45
N ILE A 73 3.81 -6.80 -13.29
CA ILE A 73 4.61 -5.60 -13.06
C ILE A 73 5.85 -5.57 -13.96
N LEU A 74 6.46 -6.72 -14.25
CA LEU A 74 7.54 -6.81 -15.25
C LEU A 74 7.08 -6.44 -16.66
N ALA A 75 5.92 -6.95 -17.07
CA ALA A 75 5.35 -6.71 -18.39
C ALA A 75 4.85 -5.26 -18.57
N THR A 76 4.49 -4.60 -17.48
CA THR A 76 3.91 -3.26 -17.49
C THR A 76 4.97 -2.19 -17.26
N ASN A 77 5.60 -1.71 -18.34
CA ASN A 77 6.64 -0.68 -18.26
C ASN A 77 6.07 0.74 -18.42
N GLN A 78 6.49 1.66 -17.53
CA GLN A 78 6.18 3.09 -17.62
C GLN A 78 7.14 3.70 -18.64
N GLY A 79 6.67 3.84 -19.89
CA GLY A 79 7.45 4.34 -21.04
C GLY A 79 8.69 5.16 -20.66
N SER A 80 9.85 4.56 -20.92
CA SER A 80 11.23 5.06 -20.81
C SER A 80 11.76 5.61 -19.47
N VAL A 81 10.96 5.89 -18.42
CA VAL A 81 11.49 6.64 -17.24
C VAL A 81 11.56 5.82 -15.94
N ARG A 82 10.63 4.90 -15.64
CA ARG A 82 10.67 4.09 -14.40
C ARG A 82 10.04 2.70 -14.56
N ARG A 83 10.57 1.71 -13.83
CA ARG A 83 9.97 0.37 -13.73
C ARG A 83 8.72 0.45 -12.86
N GLY A 84 7.65 -0.25 -13.25
CA GLY A 84 6.50 -0.43 -12.36
C GLY A 84 6.94 -1.10 -11.06
N ALA A 85 6.26 -0.78 -9.96
CA ALA A 85 6.55 -1.35 -8.66
C ALA A 85 5.24 -1.61 -7.91
N ALA A 86 5.16 -2.76 -7.23
CA ALA A 86 4.01 -3.11 -6.42
C ALA A 86 4.43 -3.78 -5.12
N SER A 87 3.59 -3.66 -4.10
CA SER A 87 3.71 -4.37 -2.83
C SER A 87 2.50 -5.28 -2.59
N VAL A 88 2.73 -6.50 -2.13
CA VAL A 88 1.67 -7.39 -1.65
C VAL A 88 1.56 -7.28 -0.13
N ASN A 89 0.33 -7.14 0.37
CA ASN A 89 -0.01 -6.96 1.77
C ASN A 89 -0.74 -8.21 2.26
N ILE A 90 -0.22 -8.85 3.31
CA ILE A 90 -0.86 -10.02 3.92
C ILE A 90 -0.87 -9.91 5.44
N ASN A 91 -1.95 -10.35 6.07
CA ASN A 91 -2.03 -10.48 7.51
C ASN A 91 -1.06 -11.55 8.00
N ILE A 92 -0.28 -11.23 9.04
CA ILE A 92 0.67 -12.18 9.67
C ILE A 92 -0.01 -13.45 10.19
N GLU A 93 -1.31 -13.38 10.49
CA GLU A 93 -2.12 -14.53 10.91
C GLU A 93 -2.66 -15.37 9.75
N HIS A 94 -2.44 -14.96 8.48
CA HIS A 94 -2.86 -15.74 7.32
C HIS A 94 -2.15 -17.11 7.30
N PRO A 95 -2.83 -18.21 6.92
CA PRO A 95 -2.20 -19.54 6.93
C PRO A 95 -0.98 -19.64 5.99
N ASP A 96 -1.03 -18.98 4.83
CA ASP A 96 0.09 -18.97 3.87
C ASP A 96 1.24 -18.00 4.24
N PHE A 97 1.18 -17.31 5.40
CA PHE A 97 2.18 -16.29 5.75
C PHE A 97 3.63 -16.80 5.72
N GLU A 98 3.86 -18.01 6.24
CA GLU A 98 5.22 -18.57 6.32
C GLU A 98 5.81 -18.90 4.95
N GLU A 99 4.97 -19.18 3.96
CA GLU A 99 5.43 -19.41 2.59
C GLU A 99 5.54 -18.11 1.82
N TRP A 100 4.53 -17.23 1.96
CA TRP A 100 4.53 -15.91 1.37
C TRP A 100 5.79 -15.11 1.74
N ILE A 101 6.27 -15.19 2.98
CA ILE A 101 7.46 -14.41 3.40
C ILE A 101 8.77 -14.89 2.73
N GLU A 102 8.76 -16.05 2.09
CA GLU A 102 9.92 -16.63 1.40
C GLU A 102 9.93 -16.32 -0.10
N ILE A 103 8.85 -15.76 -0.68
CA ILE A 103 8.72 -15.63 -2.15
C ILE A 103 9.82 -14.79 -2.79
N ARG A 104 10.52 -13.94 -2.02
CA ARG A 104 11.62 -13.11 -2.52
C ARG A 104 12.99 -13.75 -2.40
N GLU A 105 13.08 -14.94 -1.82
CA GLU A 105 14.34 -15.67 -1.74
C GLU A 105 14.66 -16.29 -3.10
N PRO A 106 15.88 -16.13 -3.62
CA PRO A 106 16.32 -16.77 -4.85
C PRO A 106 16.68 -18.25 -4.60
N LYS A 107 15.85 -18.98 -3.87
CA LYS A 107 16.02 -20.39 -3.48
C LYS A 107 14.69 -21.13 -3.54
N GLY A 108 14.75 -22.43 -3.82
CA GLY A 108 13.55 -23.27 -3.93
C GLY A 108 12.92 -23.25 -5.33
N ASP A 109 11.63 -23.53 -5.41
CA ASP A 109 10.87 -23.60 -6.67
C ASP A 109 10.73 -22.22 -7.31
N VAL A 110 11.30 -22.05 -8.51
CA VAL A 110 11.25 -20.81 -9.29
C VAL A 110 9.82 -20.35 -9.61
N ASN A 111 8.86 -21.28 -9.65
CA ASN A 111 7.45 -20.96 -9.89
C ASN A 111 6.77 -20.32 -8.67
N ARG A 112 7.40 -20.42 -7.50
CA ARG A 112 6.91 -19.84 -6.23
C ARG A 112 7.72 -18.61 -5.79
N GLN A 113 8.62 -18.12 -6.65
CA GLN A 113 9.44 -16.94 -6.41
C GLN A 113 8.89 -15.70 -7.12
N SER A 114 8.78 -14.58 -6.41
CA SER A 114 8.35 -13.28 -6.88
C SER A 114 9.36 -12.19 -6.46
N LEU A 115 10.50 -12.12 -7.17
CA LEU A 115 11.64 -11.28 -6.81
C LEU A 115 11.43 -9.78 -7.07
N ASN A 116 10.39 -9.40 -7.82
CA ASN A 116 10.12 -8.02 -8.25
C ASN A 116 8.97 -7.38 -7.48
N LEU A 117 8.36 -8.10 -6.55
CA LEU A 117 7.35 -7.59 -5.64
C LEU A 117 7.94 -7.12 -4.33
N HIS A 118 7.38 -6.05 -3.79
CA HIS A 118 7.56 -5.62 -2.41
C HIS A 118 6.58 -6.36 -1.49
N GLN A 119 6.90 -6.42 -0.19
CA GLN A 119 6.11 -7.17 0.77
C GLN A 119 5.76 -6.32 1.98
N CYS A 120 4.50 -6.38 2.44
CA CYS A 120 4.03 -5.73 3.64
C CYS A 120 3.28 -6.73 4.53
N ALA A 121 3.76 -6.91 5.76
CA ALA A 121 3.09 -7.71 6.76
C ALA A 121 2.11 -6.85 7.57
N VAL A 122 0.84 -7.22 7.58
CA VAL A 122 -0.21 -6.54 8.32
C VAL A 122 -0.37 -7.20 9.68
N VAL A 123 -0.20 -6.43 10.75
CA VAL A 123 -0.12 -6.92 12.12
C VAL A 123 -1.21 -6.28 12.98
N GLY A 124 -2.05 -7.12 13.59
CA GLY A 124 -3.13 -6.69 14.48
C GLY A 124 -2.76 -6.77 15.96
N ASP A 125 -3.49 -6.02 16.79
CA ASP A 125 -3.30 -6.01 18.25
C ASP A 125 -3.44 -7.40 18.89
N LYS A 126 -4.33 -8.26 18.35
CA LYS A 126 -4.51 -9.63 18.86
C LYS A 126 -3.21 -10.44 18.71
N PHE A 127 -2.55 -10.33 17.56
CA PHE A 127 -1.26 -10.98 17.32
C PHE A 127 -0.19 -10.44 18.27
N MET A 128 -0.10 -9.11 18.42
CA MET A 128 0.88 -8.48 19.32
C MET A 128 0.70 -8.92 20.78
N ARG A 129 -0.54 -9.00 21.27
CA ARG A 129 -0.81 -9.52 22.62
C ARG A 129 -0.37 -10.97 22.80
N ARG A 130 -0.62 -11.84 21.81
CA ARG A 130 -0.14 -13.23 21.82
C ARG A 130 1.39 -13.31 21.85
N LEU A 131 2.05 -12.47 21.04
CA LEU A 131 3.50 -12.37 21.00
C LEU A 131 4.09 -11.98 22.37
N GLU A 132 3.53 -10.96 23.01
CA GLU A 132 3.92 -10.48 24.34
C GLU A 132 3.72 -11.57 25.42
N GLN A 133 2.62 -12.31 25.35
CA GLN A 133 2.30 -13.42 26.26
C GLN A 133 3.18 -14.67 26.06
N GLY A 134 4.03 -14.69 25.04
CA GLY A 134 4.95 -15.79 24.80
C GLY A 134 4.38 -16.94 23.96
N ASP A 135 3.30 -16.70 23.22
CA ASP A 135 2.75 -17.67 22.26
C ASP A 135 3.84 -18.11 21.26
N ALA A 136 4.11 -19.42 21.22
CA ALA A 136 5.23 -19.99 20.46
C ALA A 136 5.07 -19.76 18.95
N GLU A 137 3.85 -19.86 18.43
CA GLU A 137 3.56 -19.68 17.00
C GLU A 137 3.69 -18.20 16.61
N ALA A 138 3.17 -17.29 17.43
CA ALA A 138 3.34 -15.85 17.23
C ALA A 138 4.81 -15.44 17.26
N ARG A 139 5.59 -15.97 18.22
CA ARG A 139 7.06 -15.75 18.29
C ARG A 139 7.79 -16.30 17.07
N LYS A 140 7.41 -17.49 16.58
CA LYS A 140 7.99 -18.09 15.38
C LYS A 140 7.74 -17.20 14.16
N ARG A 141 6.49 -16.81 13.89
CA ARG A 141 6.12 -15.93 12.77
C ARG A 141 6.80 -14.57 12.86
N TRP A 142 6.79 -13.95 14.03
CA TRP A 142 7.43 -12.66 14.26
C TRP A 142 8.95 -12.74 14.09
N GLY A 143 9.59 -13.77 14.65
CA GLY A 143 11.02 -14.02 14.51
C GLY A 143 11.42 -14.19 13.04
N LYS A 144 10.64 -14.95 12.26
CA LYS A 144 10.82 -15.12 10.82
C LYS A 144 10.72 -13.78 10.08
N LEU A 145 9.72 -12.96 10.40
CA LEU A 145 9.56 -11.61 9.85
C LEU A 145 10.78 -10.73 10.12
N LEU A 146 11.24 -10.67 11.37
CA LEU A 146 12.40 -9.87 11.74
C LEU A 146 13.69 -10.35 11.07
N GLN A 147 13.89 -11.67 10.94
CA GLN A 147 15.04 -12.25 10.24
C GLN A 147 15.05 -11.86 8.77
N LYS A 148 13.91 -11.96 8.09
CA LYS A 148 13.78 -11.52 6.68
C LYS A 148 14.03 -10.04 6.53
N ARG A 149 13.39 -9.22 7.36
CA ARG A 149 13.57 -7.76 7.34
C ARG A 149 15.01 -7.34 7.61
N LYS A 150 15.72 -8.04 8.51
CA LYS A 150 17.15 -7.82 8.73
C LYS A 150 17.99 -8.16 7.50
N ALA A 151 17.64 -9.21 6.77
CA ALA A 151 18.40 -9.67 5.61
C ALA A 151 18.16 -8.82 4.35
N THR A 152 16.93 -8.37 4.11
CA THR A 152 16.53 -7.75 2.83
C THR A 152 16.02 -6.32 2.96
N GLY A 153 15.78 -5.83 4.18
CA GLY A 153 15.03 -4.59 4.44
C GLY A 153 13.51 -4.76 4.44
N GLU A 154 13.00 -5.94 4.06
CA GLU A 154 11.58 -6.24 3.85
C GLU A 154 11.17 -7.56 4.54
N PRO A 155 9.90 -7.73 4.96
CA PRO A 155 8.74 -6.91 4.61
C PRO A 155 8.61 -5.61 5.42
N TYR A 156 7.85 -4.66 4.85
CA TYR A 156 7.25 -3.56 5.60
C TYR A 156 6.32 -4.10 6.70
N VAL A 157 5.97 -3.26 7.67
CA VAL A 157 5.05 -3.64 8.75
C VAL A 157 3.96 -2.58 8.87
N LEU A 158 2.71 -3.01 8.67
CA LEU A 158 1.54 -2.18 8.90
C LEU A 158 0.84 -2.62 10.20
N PHE A 159 0.85 -1.76 11.21
CA PHE A 159 0.10 -2.00 12.45
C PHE A 159 -1.37 -1.59 12.29
N LYS A 160 -2.20 -2.49 11.75
CA LYS A 160 -3.62 -2.19 11.44
C LYS A 160 -4.42 -1.74 12.66
N GLY A 161 -4.04 -2.15 13.87
CA GLY A 161 -4.69 -1.70 15.10
C GLY A 161 -4.49 -0.19 15.34
N ASN A 162 -3.25 0.28 15.24
CA ASN A 162 -2.92 1.70 15.38
C ASN A 162 -3.60 2.53 14.28
N THR A 163 -3.55 2.07 13.03
CA THR A 163 -4.22 2.73 11.91
C THR A 163 -5.71 2.86 12.15
N ASN A 164 -6.42 1.75 12.39
CA ASN A 164 -7.88 1.78 12.49
C ASN A 164 -8.41 2.49 13.74
N LYS A 165 -7.65 2.56 14.83
CA LYS A 165 -7.99 3.37 16.02
C LYS A 165 -7.92 4.87 15.73
N ASN A 166 -6.97 5.28 14.90
CA ASN A 166 -6.73 6.67 14.51
C ASN A 166 -7.44 7.07 13.20
N ASN A 167 -8.27 6.19 12.63
CA ASN A 167 -9.06 6.50 11.44
C ASN A 167 -9.88 7.79 11.61
N PRO A 168 -10.10 8.54 10.51
CA PRO A 168 -10.93 9.73 10.54
C PRO A 168 -12.37 9.40 10.97
N THR A 169 -13.06 10.39 11.52
CA THR A 169 -14.43 10.24 12.05
C THR A 169 -15.38 9.64 11.01
N ALA A 170 -15.28 10.07 9.74
CA ALA A 170 -16.09 9.54 8.65
C ALA A 170 -15.90 8.02 8.47
N TYR A 171 -14.68 7.51 8.58
CA TYR A 171 -14.43 6.06 8.49
C TYR A 171 -15.02 5.32 9.70
N LYS A 172 -14.87 5.87 10.90
CA LYS A 172 -15.42 5.28 12.13
C LYS A 172 -16.96 5.18 12.08
N GLN A 173 -17.62 6.24 11.62
CA GLN A 173 -19.09 6.31 11.52
C GLN A 173 -19.65 5.36 10.45
N ASN A 174 -18.91 5.13 9.36
CA ASN A 174 -19.33 4.27 8.26
C ASN A 174 -18.72 2.86 8.32
N ALA A 175 -18.14 2.48 9.47
CA ALA A 175 -17.49 1.18 9.67
C ALA A 175 -16.39 0.82 8.65
N LEU A 176 -15.76 1.83 8.03
CA LEU A 176 -14.71 1.64 7.04
C LEU A 176 -13.38 1.32 7.74
N LYS A 177 -12.77 0.21 7.31
CA LYS A 177 -11.53 -0.32 7.89
C LYS A 177 -10.40 -0.36 6.88
N VAL A 178 -9.18 -0.13 7.37
CA VAL A 178 -7.96 -0.22 6.58
C VAL A 178 -7.33 -1.59 6.79
N HIS A 179 -7.08 -2.30 5.70
CA HIS A 179 -6.57 -3.67 5.70
C HIS A 179 -5.18 -3.81 5.08
N MET A 180 -4.68 -2.77 4.42
CA MET A 180 -3.40 -2.75 3.72
C MET A 180 -2.89 -1.32 3.57
N THR A 181 -1.70 -1.16 2.99
CA THR A 181 -1.09 0.12 2.67
C THR A 181 -0.52 0.11 1.25
N ASN A 182 -0.12 1.27 0.75
CA ASN A 182 0.54 1.41 -0.56
C ASN A 182 2.01 0.92 -0.49
N ILE A 183 2.70 1.01 -1.62
CA ILE A 183 4.08 0.56 -1.76
C ILE A 183 5.09 1.27 -0.85
N CYS A 184 4.81 2.52 -0.45
CA CYS A 184 5.72 3.31 0.37
C CYS A 184 5.30 3.37 1.86
N SER A 185 4.24 2.64 2.24
CA SER A 185 3.70 2.47 3.60
C SER A 185 3.09 3.70 4.29
N GLU A 186 2.98 4.83 3.60
CA GLU A 186 2.44 6.10 4.12
C GLU A 186 0.93 6.24 3.93
N ILE A 187 0.33 5.54 2.97
CA ILE A 187 -1.09 5.65 2.67
C ILE A 187 -1.88 4.55 3.37
N THR A 188 -2.84 4.96 4.18
CA THR A 188 -3.73 4.06 4.92
C THR A 188 -5.19 4.42 4.68
N LEU A 189 -5.68 4.09 3.49
CA LEU A 189 -7.06 4.36 3.07
C LEU A 189 -7.87 3.06 3.03
N HIS A 190 -9.19 3.19 3.13
CA HIS A 190 -10.09 2.04 3.04
C HIS A 190 -10.12 1.49 1.61
N THR A 191 -10.24 0.17 1.50
CA THR A 191 -10.47 -0.57 0.26
C THR A 191 -11.44 -1.71 0.49
N ASP A 192 -12.12 -2.10 -0.58
CA ASP A 192 -12.92 -3.31 -0.68
C ASP A 192 -12.99 -3.76 -2.15
N GLU A 193 -13.81 -4.76 -2.45
CA GLU A 193 -14.07 -5.26 -3.82
C GLU A 193 -14.44 -4.14 -4.80
N ASN A 194 -15.11 -3.10 -4.30
CA ASN A 194 -15.69 -1.99 -5.05
C ASN A 194 -14.89 -0.68 -4.93
N HIS A 195 -13.88 -0.61 -4.07
CA HIS A 195 -13.15 0.61 -3.78
C HIS A 195 -11.66 0.33 -3.77
N SER A 196 -10.98 0.84 -4.78
CA SER A 196 -9.53 0.86 -4.89
C SER A 196 -9.06 2.27 -4.51
N PHE A 197 -8.27 2.41 -3.44
CA PHE A 197 -7.88 3.75 -3.00
C PHE A 197 -6.91 4.37 -4.00
N ILE A 198 -6.97 5.70 -4.08
CA ILE A 198 -6.05 6.52 -4.85
C ILE A 198 -5.66 7.76 -4.05
N CYS A 199 -4.45 8.28 -4.27
CA CYS A 199 -4.00 9.50 -3.59
C CYS A 199 -3.04 10.32 -4.47
N CYS A 200 -3.29 11.63 -4.53
CA CYS A 200 -2.34 12.62 -5.04
C CYS A 200 -1.46 13.15 -3.90
N LEU A 201 -0.20 13.42 -4.22
CA LEU A 201 0.81 13.81 -3.24
C LEU A 201 1.44 15.15 -3.59
N SER A 202 1.71 15.95 -2.57
CA SER A 202 2.61 17.11 -2.64
C SER A 202 3.38 17.22 -1.33
N SER A 203 4.38 18.09 -1.25
CA SER A 203 5.19 18.23 -0.04
C SER A 203 5.62 19.67 0.21
N LEU A 204 5.50 20.10 1.47
CA LEU A 204 6.02 21.39 1.91
C LEU A 204 7.49 21.26 2.32
N ASN A 205 8.30 22.25 1.95
CA ASN A 205 9.72 22.27 2.28
C ASN A 205 9.94 22.88 3.68
N LEU A 206 10.30 22.05 4.65
CA LEU A 206 10.55 22.47 6.03
C LEU A 206 11.82 23.29 6.18
N ALA A 207 12.82 23.18 5.30
CA ALA A 207 13.97 24.09 5.31
C ALA A 207 13.56 25.56 5.12
N LYS A 208 12.35 25.79 4.58
CA LYS A 208 11.75 27.11 4.36
C LYS A 208 10.63 27.44 5.35
N TYR A 209 10.50 26.69 6.43
CA TYR A 209 9.37 26.78 7.38
C TYR A 209 9.12 28.21 7.88
N ASP A 210 10.16 28.94 8.28
CA ASP A 210 10.00 30.31 8.80
C ASP A 210 9.49 31.31 7.75
N GLU A 211 9.70 31.03 6.46
CA GLU A 211 9.21 31.87 5.36
C GLU A 211 7.69 31.68 5.17
N TRP A 212 7.16 30.48 5.38
CA TRP A 212 5.77 30.16 5.00
C TRP A 212 4.83 29.84 6.16
N LYS A 213 5.32 29.61 7.38
CA LYS A 213 4.50 29.19 8.55
C LYS A 213 3.29 30.10 8.85
N ASN A 214 3.36 31.37 8.46
CA ASN A 214 2.30 32.37 8.65
C ASN A 214 1.62 32.80 7.34
N THR A 215 1.67 31.95 6.31
CA THR A 215 1.05 32.20 4.99
C THR A 215 -0.06 31.18 4.70
N ASN A 216 -0.78 31.36 3.59
CA ASN A 216 -1.86 30.46 3.16
C ASN A 216 -1.38 29.19 2.45
N ILE A 217 -0.06 28.90 2.43
CA ILE A 217 0.49 27.84 1.58
C ILE A 217 -0.13 26.46 1.83
N ILE A 218 -0.51 26.14 3.08
CA ILE A 218 -1.18 24.88 3.41
C ILE A 218 -2.54 24.82 2.72
N HIS A 219 -3.35 25.87 2.87
CA HIS A 219 -4.66 25.98 2.23
C HIS A 219 -4.53 25.87 0.71
N ASP A 220 -3.64 26.64 0.11
CA ASP A 220 -3.45 26.66 -1.35
C ASP A 220 -2.94 25.32 -1.88
N SER A 221 -2.10 24.61 -1.12
CA SER A 221 -1.64 23.26 -1.44
C SER A 221 -2.78 22.23 -1.40
N ILE A 222 -3.70 22.34 -0.44
CA ILE A 222 -4.88 21.48 -0.37
C ILE A 222 -5.83 21.75 -1.54
N TRP A 223 -6.09 23.02 -1.87
CA TRP A 223 -6.88 23.38 -3.05
C TRP A 223 -6.25 22.88 -4.35
N PHE A 224 -4.93 23.00 -4.48
CA PHE A 224 -4.21 22.44 -5.62
C PHE A 224 -4.37 20.92 -5.72
N LEU A 225 -4.17 20.19 -4.62
CA LEU A 225 -4.31 18.74 -4.59
C LEU A 225 -5.73 18.28 -4.90
N ASP A 226 -6.75 19.00 -4.43
CA ASP A 226 -8.14 18.72 -4.76
C ASP A 226 -8.43 18.90 -6.26
N GLY A 227 -7.89 19.96 -6.88
CA GLY A 227 -7.97 20.16 -8.33
C GLY A 227 -7.24 19.07 -9.13
N VAL A 228 -6.08 18.60 -8.63
CA VAL A 228 -5.36 17.45 -9.21
C VAL A 228 -6.21 16.19 -9.15
N LEU A 229 -6.90 15.98 -8.03
CA LEU A 229 -7.80 14.84 -7.86
C LEU A 229 -8.99 14.91 -8.80
N GLU A 230 -9.54 16.10 -9.00
CA GLU A 230 -10.58 16.34 -9.99
C GLU A 230 -10.10 16.03 -11.42
N GLU A 231 -8.88 16.44 -11.79
CA GLU A 231 -8.29 16.07 -13.09
C GLU A 231 -8.18 14.55 -13.25
N PHE A 232 -7.81 13.82 -12.20
CA PHE A 232 -7.83 12.35 -12.22
C PHE A 232 -9.24 11.80 -12.47
N ILE A 233 -10.24 12.28 -11.71
CA ILE A 233 -11.63 11.83 -11.85
C ILE A 233 -12.08 12.04 -13.30
N GLN A 234 -11.94 13.24 -13.85
CA GLN A 234 -12.39 13.54 -15.21
C GLN A 234 -11.68 12.71 -16.28
N LYS A 235 -10.37 12.46 -16.11
CA LYS A 235 -9.60 11.65 -17.07
C LYS A 235 -9.93 10.17 -16.98
N ALA A 236 -10.15 9.65 -15.77
CA ALA A 236 -10.36 8.22 -15.53
C ALA A 236 -11.83 7.82 -15.66
N LYS A 237 -12.77 8.76 -15.54
CA LYS A 237 -14.21 8.52 -15.70
C LYS A 237 -14.47 7.88 -17.07
N TYR A 238 -15.25 6.80 -17.06
CA TYR A 238 -15.60 6.00 -18.24
C TYR A 238 -14.45 5.22 -18.90
N ARG A 239 -13.25 5.20 -18.30
CA ARG A 239 -12.18 4.29 -18.74
C ARG A 239 -12.37 2.93 -18.07
N LYS A 240 -12.40 1.88 -18.90
CA LYS A 240 -12.47 0.50 -18.43
C LYS A 240 -11.30 0.19 -17.48
N GLY A 241 -11.60 -0.40 -16.33
CA GLY A 241 -10.63 -0.81 -15.30
C GLY A 241 -10.24 0.29 -14.31
N PHE A 242 -10.94 1.44 -14.32
CA PHE A 242 -10.76 2.53 -13.35
C PHE A 242 -12.00 2.74 -12.47
N GLU A 243 -13.03 1.92 -12.60
CA GLU A 243 -14.34 2.12 -11.97
C GLU A 243 -14.23 2.20 -10.43
N ASN A 244 -13.46 1.29 -9.82
CA ASN A 244 -13.24 1.26 -8.37
C ASN A 244 -12.41 2.46 -7.87
N SER A 245 -11.37 2.82 -8.63
CA SER A 245 -10.53 3.98 -8.34
C SER A 245 -11.29 5.30 -8.45
N VAL A 246 -12.12 5.47 -9.49
CA VAL A 246 -12.98 6.66 -9.67
C VAL A 246 -14.03 6.74 -8.56
N ARG A 247 -14.68 5.63 -8.22
CA ARG A 247 -15.67 5.57 -7.12
C ARG A 247 -15.07 6.02 -5.79
N SER A 248 -13.84 5.59 -5.51
CA SER A 248 -13.11 5.96 -4.29
C SER A 248 -12.71 7.44 -4.31
N ALA A 249 -12.27 7.95 -5.46
CA ALA A 249 -11.90 9.36 -5.63
C ALA A 249 -13.09 10.31 -5.46
N GLU A 250 -14.22 10.01 -6.11
CA GLU A 250 -15.42 10.86 -6.07
C GLU A 250 -16.00 11.02 -4.65
N LYS A 251 -15.96 9.95 -3.85
CA LYS A 251 -16.50 9.97 -2.47
C LYS A 251 -15.48 10.39 -1.42
N GLY A 252 -14.26 9.86 -1.51
CA GLY A 252 -13.26 9.97 -0.45
C GLY A 252 -12.41 11.24 -0.54
N ARG A 253 -12.23 11.76 -1.76
CA ARG A 253 -11.35 12.89 -2.08
C ARG A 253 -10.02 12.92 -1.31
N ALA A 254 -9.35 11.77 -1.21
CA ALA A 254 -8.20 11.60 -0.33
C ALA A 254 -6.93 12.30 -0.88
N LEU A 255 -6.31 13.17 -0.07
CA LEU A 255 -5.14 13.98 -0.42
C LEU A 255 -3.98 13.67 0.52
N GLY A 256 -2.75 13.64 0.00
CA GLY A 256 -1.53 13.40 0.77
C GLY A 256 -0.57 14.58 0.71
N LEU A 257 -0.77 15.58 1.58
CA LEU A 257 0.19 16.67 1.76
C LEU A 257 1.26 16.26 2.79
N GLY A 258 2.46 16.00 2.32
CA GLY A 258 3.61 15.64 3.15
C GLY A 258 4.56 16.80 3.42
N VAL A 259 5.74 16.45 3.92
CA VAL A 259 6.84 17.37 4.18
C VAL A 259 8.16 16.78 3.72
N LEU A 260 9.11 17.66 3.37
CA LEU A 260 10.50 17.30 3.09
C LEU A 260 11.44 18.31 3.75
N GLY A 261 12.74 17.99 3.83
CA GLY A 261 13.73 18.91 4.39
C GLY A 261 13.75 19.00 5.92
N TRP A 262 13.15 18.04 6.63
CA TRP A 262 13.15 18.02 8.10
C TRP A 262 14.57 18.04 8.70
N HIS A 263 15.46 17.18 8.21
CA HIS A 263 16.83 17.13 8.75
C HIS A 263 17.61 18.41 8.44
N THR A 264 17.39 19.03 7.27
CA THR A 264 17.99 20.34 6.93
C THR A 264 17.50 21.43 7.89
N TYR A 265 16.19 21.49 8.15
CA TYR A 265 15.61 22.42 9.12
C TYR A 265 16.23 22.29 10.52
N LEU A 266 16.48 21.05 10.97
CA LEU A 266 17.14 20.78 12.25
C LEU A 266 18.60 21.21 12.26
N GLN A 267 19.36 20.88 11.21
CA GLN A 267 20.78 21.21 11.10
C GLN A 267 21.01 22.73 11.11
N GLU A 268 20.18 23.50 10.41
CA GLU A 268 20.25 24.97 10.38
C GLU A 268 20.03 25.60 11.77
N ARG A 269 19.36 24.90 12.68
CA ARG A 269 19.07 25.34 14.06
C ARG A 269 20.00 24.70 15.09
N GLY A 270 20.98 23.92 14.66
CA GLY A 270 21.86 23.18 15.57
C GLY A 270 21.12 22.16 16.43
N LEU A 271 19.98 21.65 15.96
CA LEU A 271 19.15 20.70 16.70
C LEU A 271 19.53 19.26 16.33
N PRO A 272 19.89 18.40 17.31
CA PRO A 272 20.08 16.97 17.06
C PRO A 272 18.76 16.30 16.68
N PHE A 273 18.81 15.34 15.75
CA PHE A 273 17.61 14.61 15.29
C PHE A 273 16.84 13.90 16.43
N GLU A 274 17.57 13.32 17.38
CA GLU A 274 16.99 12.68 18.58
C GLU A 274 16.90 13.63 19.78
N GLY A 275 17.22 14.92 19.59
CA GLY A 275 17.23 15.92 20.66
C GLY A 275 15.82 16.28 21.13
N LEU A 276 15.68 16.66 22.40
CA LEU A 276 14.40 17.05 23.00
C LEU A 276 13.71 18.17 22.20
N LEU A 277 14.48 19.17 21.76
CA LEU A 277 14.00 20.30 20.96
C LEU A 277 13.60 19.94 19.52
N ALA A 278 13.93 18.73 19.03
CA ALA A 278 13.44 18.24 17.74
C ALA A 278 12.09 17.52 17.89
N GLN A 279 11.72 17.09 19.10
CA GLN A 279 10.49 16.34 19.39
C GLN A 279 9.31 17.24 19.81
N TYR A 280 9.61 18.42 20.36
CA TYR A 280 8.67 19.38 20.94
C TYR A 280 8.94 20.79 20.43
#